data_AF-A0A1U7DLF2-F1
#
_entry.id   AF-A0A1U7DLF2-F1
#
_cell.length_a   1.000
_cell.length_b   1.000
_cell.length_c   1.000
_cell.angle_alpha   90.00
_cell.angle_beta   90.00
_cell.angle_gamma   90.00
#
_symmetry.space_group_name_H-M   'P 1'
#
loop_
_entity.id
_entity.type
_entity.pdbx_description
1 polymer ?
#
loop_
_entity_poly.entity_id
_entity_poly.type
_entity_poly.pdbx_seq_one_letter_code
_entity_poly.pdbx_strand_id
1 'polypeptide(L)'
;MPHDHPHSHDEGAVHSHEGMSPSGHPYRADNDTPLTYWQVMEIAIRELLIEKGHTDAAEITRQIDRMDARSPADGARLVARAWHDPAFRERLLADGSAACREMDLDIGPMHLIAVENSEAVHNLVVCTLCSCYPRNLLGLPPDWYKTRAYRSRAVREPRAVLREFGVDLPGDTTVRVHDSTADMRYVVIPARPRGTEGWSETELAALVTRDSMIGTGLPRQP
;
A
#
# COMPACT_ATOMS: atom_id res chain seq x y z
N MET A 1 -82.04 -24.57 -12.34
CA MET A 1 -81.51 -24.95 -11.02
C MET A 1 -79.99 -24.91 -11.12
N PRO A 2 -79.32 -23.98 -10.42
CA PRO A 2 -77.96 -23.54 -10.72
C PRO A 2 -76.90 -24.23 -9.85
N HIS A 3 -75.65 -24.09 -10.28
CA HIS A 3 -74.43 -24.55 -9.62
C HIS A 3 -74.07 -23.68 -8.42
N ASP A 4 -73.83 -24.27 -7.25
CA ASP A 4 -73.20 -23.62 -6.11
C ASP A 4 -71.89 -24.34 -5.77
N HIS A 5 -70.77 -23.71 -6.14
CA HIS A 5 -69.45 -24.01 -5.61
C HIS A 5 -69.13 -23.00 -4.50
N PRO A 6 -68.72 -23.43 -3.29
CA PRO A 6 -68.31 -22.49 -2.25
C PRO A 6 -66.91 -21.94 -2.59
N HIS A 7 -66.85 -20.66 -2.95
CA HIS A 7 -65.61 -19.89 -2.97
C HIS A 7 -65.18 -19.63 -1.52
N SER A 8 -64.14 -20.32 -1.07
CA SER A 8 -63.39 -19.93 0.12
C SER A 8 -62.62 -18.64 -0.20
N HIS A 9 -63.07 -17.52 0.35
CA HIS A 9 -62.31 -16.28 0.37
C HIS A 9 -61.08 -16.51 1.25
N ASP A 10 -59.91 -16.55 0.61
CA ASP A 10 -58.61 -16.49 1.25
C ASP A 10 -58.53 -15.14 1.99
N GLU A 11 -58.50 -15.19 3.32
CA GLU A 11 -58.41 -14.01 4.15
C GLU A 11 -57.08 -13.30 3.87
N GLY A 12 -57.19 -12.03 3.46
CA GLY A 12 -56.06 -11.20 3.08
C GLY A 12 -54.92 -11.27 4.09
N ALA A 13 -53.75 -11.69 3.61
CA ALA A 13 -52.49 -11.48 4.29
C ALA A 13 -52.37 -9.99 4.64
N VAL A 14 -52.60 -9.66 5.90
CA VAL A 14 -52.26 -8.36 6.47
C VAL A 14 -50.74 -8.29 6.44
N HIS A 15 -50.18 -7.74 5.37
CA HIS A 15 -48.77 -7.39 5.34
C HIS A 15 -48.56 -6.33 6.42
N SER A 16 -48.04 -6.74 7.59
CA SER A 16 -47.68 -5.80 8.64
C SER A 16 -46.60 -4.87 8.09
N HIS A 17 -46.95 -3.61 7.86
CA HIS A 17 -45.99 -2.54 7.53
C HIS A 17 -45.10 -2.15 8.72
N GLU A 18 -44.94 -3.01 9.72
CA GLU A 18 -44.01 -2.78 10.82
C GLU A 18 -42.58 -2.78 10.28
N GLY A 19 -41.89 -1.65 10.43
CA GLY A 19 -40.51 -1.50 9.98
C GLY A 19 -40.30 -0.90 8.58
N MET A 20 -41.37 -0.47 7.89
CA MET A 20 -41.27 0.21 6.59
C MET A 20 -41.39 1.74 6.74
N SER A 21 -40.51 2.47 6.05
CA SER A 21 -40.58 3.93 5.89
C SER A 21 -41.81 4.35 5.06
N PRO A 22 -42.24 5.62 5.11
CA PRO A 22 -43.35 6.14 4.30
C PRO A 22 -43.19 5.94 2.78
N SER A 23 -41.97 5.70 2.31
CA SER A 23 -41.63 5.42 0.91
C SER A 23 -41.56 3.93 0.57
N GLY A 24 -41.94 3.03 1.49
CA GLY A 24 -42.03 1.59 1.23
C GLY A 24 -40.70 0.82 1.33
N HIS A 25 -39.65 1.42 1.89
CA HIS A 25 -38.38 0.75 2.15
C HIS A 25 -38.20 0.47 3.64
N PRO A 26 -37.52 -0.62 4.04
CA PRO A 26 -37.19 -0.86 5.45
C PRO A 26 -36.42 0.32 6.04
N TYR A 27 -36.71 0.70 7.29
CA TYR A 27 -35.84 1.63 8.02
C TYR A 27 -34.44 1.02 8.09
N ARG A 28 -33.45 1.71 7.54
CA ARG A 28 -32.05 1.34 7.70
C ARG A 28 -31.60 1.78 9.09
N ALA A 29 -30.74 0.98 9.71
CA ALA A 29 -30.02 1.44 10.89
C ALA A 29 -29.28 2.74 10.53
N ASP A 30 -29.34 3.70 11.43
CA ASP A 30 -28.54 4.92 11.32
C ASP A 30 -27.06 4.53 11.24
N ASN A 31 -26.34 5.11 10.28
CA ASN A 31 -24.90 4.88 10.14
C ASN A 31 -24.10 5.78 11.09
N ASP A 32 -24.76 6.70 11.79
CA ASP A 32 -24.16 7.53 12.82
C ASP A 32 -23.81 6.66 14.03
N THR A 33 -22.54 6.24 14.07
CA THR A 33 -21.95 5.55 15.22
C THR A 33 -21.27 6.55 16.13
N PRO A 34 -21.31 6.35 17.46
CA PRO A 34 -20.51 7.16 18.38
C PRO A 34 -19.04 7.10 17.98
N LEU A 35 -18.37 8.26 18.02
CA LEU A 35 -16.94 8.32 17.77
C LEU A 35 -16.19 7.36 18.69
N THR A 36 -15.26 6.60 18.12
CA THR A 36 -14.33 5.78 18.89
C THR A 36 -13.44 6.66 19.76
N TYR A 37 -12.88 6.07 20.82
CA TYR A 37 -11.94 6.77 21.70
C TYR A 37 -10.81 7.47 20.92
N TRP A 38 -10.22 6.81 19.93
CA TRP A 38 -9.12 7.37 19.14
C TRP A 38 -9.56 8.50 18.20
N GLN A 39 -10.79 8.47 17.68
CA GLN A 39 -11.35 9.58 16.90
C GLN A 39 -11.59 10.80 17.79
N VAL A 40 -12.16 10.62 18.99
CA VAL A 40 -12.33 11.71 19.96
C VAL A 40 -10.98 12.29 20.36
N MET A 41 -9.98 11.44 20.61
CA MET A 41 -8.63 11.88 20.99
C MET A 41 -7.93 12.66 19.87
N GLU A 42 -8.06 12.24 18.62
CA GLU A 42 -7.53 12.99 17.46
C GLU A 42 -8.15 14.39 17.40
N ILE A 43 -9.48 14.49 17.45
CA ILE A 43 -10.20 15.76 17.37
C ILE A 43 -9.75 16.67 18.52
N ALA A 44 -9.69 16.15 19.75
CA ALA A 44 -9.29 16.94 20.92
C ALA A 44 -7.86 17.50 20.78
N ILE A 45 -6.90 16.69 20.29
CA ILE A 45 -5.51 17.15 20.08
C ILE A 45 -5.46 18.19 18.96
N ARG A 46 -6.15 17.93 17.84
CA ARG A 46 -6.19 18.84 16.69
C ARG A 46 -6.74 20.22 17.06
N GLU A 47 -7.90 20.26 17.70
CA GLU A 47 -8.53 21.52 18.12
C GLU A 47 -7.68 22.26 19.17
N LEU A 48 -7.08 21.55 20.12
CA LEU A 48 -6.20 22.17 21.13
C LEU A 48 -4.95 22.82 20.51
N LEU A 49 -4.35 22.19 19.49
CA LEU A 49 -3.20 22.75 18.78
C LEU A 49 -3.58 23.99 17.96
N ILE A 50 -4.78 24.02 17.38
CA ILE A 50 -5.34 25.17 16.66
C ILE A 50 -5.63 26.31 17.64
N GLU A 51 -6.33 26.04 18.74
CA GLU A 51 -6.66 27.05 19.77
C GLU A 51 -5.40 27.70 20.35
N LYS A 52 -4.33 26.93 20.53
CA LYS A 52 -3.03 27.43 21.01
C LYS A 52 -2.17 28.12 19.94
N GLY A 53 -2.62 28.17 18.68
CA GLY A 53 -1.91 28.82 17.58
C GLY A 53 -0.65 28.09 17.12
N HIS A 54 -0.54 26.77 17.35
CA HIS A 54 0.60 25.97 16.88
C HIS A 54 0.45 25.50 15.43
N THR A 55 -0.77 25.48 14.91
CA THR A 55 -1.14 25.12 13.53
C THR A 55 -2.50 25.74 13.21
N ASP A 56 -2.93 25.69 11.95
CA ASP A 56 -4.31 26.01 11.57
C ASP A 56 -4.98 24.86 10.80
N ALA A 57 -6.31 24.94 10.62
CA ALA A 57 -7.08 23.91 9.91
C ALA A 57 -6.63 23.76 8.44
N ALA A 58 -6.23 24.85 7.79
CA ALA A 58 -5.80 24.82 6.40
C ALA A 58 -4.43 24.14 6.26
N GLU A 59 -3.52 24.30 7.23
CA GLU A 59 -2.23 23.61 7.30
C GLU A 59 -2.41 22.11 7.46
N ILE A 60 -3.33 21.69 8.35
CA ILE A 60 -3.66 20.27 8.53
C ILE A 60 -4.21 19.68 7.24
N THR A 61 -5.18 20.34 6.59
CA THR A 61 -5.73 19.88 5.30
C THR A 61 -4.63 19.78 4.25
N ARG A 62 -3.78 20.80 4.09
CA ARG A 62 -2.64 20.76 3.15
C ARG A 62 -1.68 19.60 3.45
N GLN A 63 -1.50 19.24 4.72
CA GLN A 63 -0.63 18.13 5.09
C GLN A 63 -1.27 16.77 4.78
N ILE A 64 -2.58 16.63 4.97
CA ILE A 64 -3.34 15.44 4.56
C ILE A 64 -3.25 15.27 3.04
N ASP A 65 -3.57 16.32 2.28
CA ASP A 65 -3.51 16.29 0.81
C ASP A 65 -2.12 15.90 0.31
N ARG A 66 -1.06 16.46 0.93
CA ARG A 66 0.33 16.10 0.61
C ARG A 66 0.67 14.64 0.93
N MET A 67 0.08 14.04 1.97
CA MET A 67 0.29 12.62 2.26
C MET A 67 -0.45 11.73 1.27
N ASP A 68 -1.70 12.07 0.96
CA ASP A 68 -2.58 11.28 0.10
C ASP A 68 -2.17 11.33 -1.37
N ALA A 69 -1.54 12.42 -1.81
CA ALA A 69 -0.98 12.53 -3.16
C ALA A 69 0.20 11.59 -3.43
N ARG A 70 0.81 10.98 -2.41
CA ARG A 70 1.99 10.13 -2.57
C ARG A 70 1.61 8.78 -3.15
N SER A 71 2.36 8.35 -4.18
CA SER A 71 2.12 7.08 -4.87
C SER A 71 3.43 6.31 -5.09
N PRO A 72 3.37 5.00 -5.38
CA PRO A 72 4.56 4.24 -5.74
C PRO A 72 5.07 4.51 -7.17
N ALA A 73 4.47 5.45 -7.92
CA ALA A 73 4.83 5.70 -9.32
C ALA A 73 6.26 6.21 -9.48
N ASP A 74 6.78 7.00 -8.54
CA ASP A 74 8.16 7.49 -8.61
C ASP A 74 9.19 6.39 -8.41
N GLY A 75 8.92 5.45 -7.50
CA GLY A 75 9.70 4.21 -7.39
C GLY A 75 9.66 3.38 -8.67
N ALA A 76 8.49 3.27 -9.32
CA ALA A 76 8.36 2.53 -10.59
C ALA A 76 9.19 3.18 -11.71
N ARG A 77 9.19 4.52 -11.81
CA ARG A 77 10.03 5.28 -12.73
C ARG A 77 11.52 5.05 -12.46
N LEU A 78 11.93 5.07 -11.19
CA LEU A 78 13.31 4.80 -10.76
C LEU A 78 13.79 3.42 -11.21
N VAL A 79 12.98 2.38 -10.97
CA VAL A 79 13.28 1.00 -11.38
C VAL A 79 13.32 0.87 -12.90
N ALA A 80 12.35 1.46 -13.62
CA ALA A 80 12.30 1.39 -15.07
C ALA A 80 13.53 2.03 -15.72
N ARG A 81 13.98 3.19 -15.23
CA ARG A 81 15.22 3.83 -15.69
C ARG A 81 16.43 2.95 -15.41
N ALA A 82 16.50 2.30 -14.24
CA ALA A 82 17.58 1.37 -13.93
C ALA A 82 17.60 0.11 -14.82
N TRP A 83 16.44 -0.37 -15.27
CA TRP A 83 16.35 -1.45 -16.25
C TRP A 83 16.71 -1.04 -17.67
N HIS A 84 16.54 0.24 -18.01
CA HIS A 84 16.78 0.79 -19.34
C HIS A 84 18.22 1.30 -19.52
N ASP A 85 18.78 1.96 -18.50
CA ASP A 85 20.10 2.59 -18.51
C ASP A 85 21.05 1.90 -17.50
N PRO A 86 21.96 1.02 -17.97
CA PRO A 86 22.93 0.34 -17.11
C PRO A 86 23.86 1.28 -16.35
N ALA A 87 24.22 2.44 -16.92
CA ALA A 87 25.09 3.40 -16.26
C ALA A 87 24.36 4.12 -15.12
N PHE A 88 23.07 4.44 -15.32
CA PHE A 88 22.22 4.94 -14.23
C PHE A 88 22.04 3.90 -13.13
N ARG A 89 21.83 2.63 -13.49
CA ARG A 89 21.75 1.52 -12.53
C ARG A 89 23.00 1.44 -11.64
N GLU A 90 24.20 1.54 -12.21
CA GLU A 90 25.44 1.54 -11.43
C GLU A 90 25.49 2.70 -10.42
N ARG A 91 25.09 3.92 -10.84
CA ARG A 91 25.02 5.08 -9.95
C ARG A 91 23.96 4.91 -8.85
N LEU A 92 22.79 4.37 -9.21
CA LEU A 92 21.70 4.08 -8.26
C LEU A 92 22.13 3.10 -7.17
N LEU A 93 22.88 2.06 -7.52
CA LEU A 93 23.38 1.08 -6.56
C LEU A 93 24.53 1.62 -5.70
N ALA A 94 25.29 2.61 -6.21
CA ALA A 94 26.35 3.27 -5.46
C ALA A 94 25.82 4.33 -4.47
N ASP A 95 24.88 5.17 -4.91
CA ASP A 95 24.22 6.19 -4.10
C ASP A 95 22.79 6.43 -4.61
N GLY A 96 21.83 5.74 -4.00
CA GLY A 96 20.43 5.86 -4.38
C GLY A 96 19.85 7.26 -4.11
N SER A 97 20.43 7.99 -3.17
CA SER A 97 20.00 9.36 -2.88
C SER A 97 20.42 10.31 -3.98
N ALA A 98 21.65 10.19 -4.48
CA ALA A 98 22.13 10.96 -5.63
C ALA A 98 21.37 10.63 -6.91
N ALA A 99 21.14 9.34 -7.18
CA ALA A 99 20.41 8.91 -8.37
C ALA A 99 18.95 9.40 -8.40
N CYS A 100 18.25 9.44 -7.26
CA CYS A 100 16.92 10.04 -7.18
C CYS A 100 16.94 11.55 -7.52
N ARG A 101 17.98 12.29 -7.10
CA ARG A 101 18.11 13.72 -7.45
C ARG A 101 18.35 13.93 -8.94
N GLU A 102 19.03 13.02 -9.65
CA GLU A 102 19.15 13.05 -11.13
C GLU A 102 17.78 12.91 -11.85
N MET A 103 16.73 12.50 -11.13
CA MET A 103 15.37 12.32 -11.63
C MET A 103 14.38 13.36 -11.08
N ASP A 104 14.89 14.38 -10.36
CA ASP A 104 14.07 15.36 -9.64
C ASP A 104 13.10 14.73 -8.62
N LEU A 105 13.48 13.57 -8.05
CA LEU A 105 12.69 12.88 -7.02
C LEU A 105 13.12 13.34 -5.62
N ASP A 106 12.25 14.07 -4.94
CA ASP A 106 12.47 14.50 -3.55
C ASP A 106 12.25 13.35 -2.57
N ILE A 107 13.33 12.68 -2.15
CA ILE A 107 13.30 11.63 -1.14
C ILE A 107 13.25 12.16 0.31
N GLY A 108 13.26 13.49 0.52
CA GLY A 108 13.31 14.09 1.85
C GLY A 108 14.65 13.84 2.56
N PRO A 109 14.68 13.82 3.90
CA PRO A 109 15.92 13.73 4.67
C PRO A 109 16.51 12.31 4.76
N MET A 110 15.89 11.30 4.13
CA MET A 110 16.32 9.92 4.25
C MET A 110 17.56 9.61 3.40
N HIS A 111 18.39 8.68 3.88
CA HIS A 111 19.45 8.10 3.07
C HIS A 111 18.91 6.85 2.35
N LEU A 112 18.67 6.97 1.05
CA LEU A 112 18.11 5.89 0.24
C LEU A 112 19.21 4.91 -0.22
N ILE A 113 18.99 3.63 0.03
CA ILE A 113 19.81 2.51 -0.47
C ILE A 113 18.98 1.70 -1.45
N ALA A 114 19.46 1.57 -2.68
CA ALA A 114 18.90 0.63 -3.65
C ALA A 114 19.56 -0.74 -3.49
N VAL A 115 18.75 -1.80 -3.37
CA VAL A 115 19.23 -3.18 -3.26
C VAL A 115 18.69 -4.00 -4.41
N GLU A 116 19.57 -4.66 -5.15
CA GLU A 116 19.20 -5.32 -6.40
C GLU A 116 18.94 -6.81 -6.24
N ASN A 117 17.84 -7.27 -6.84
CA ASN A 117 17.56 -8.69 -7.02
C ASN A 117 18.28 -9.26 -8.25
N SER A 118 18.73 -10.50 -8.14
CA SER A 118 19.31 -11.30 -9.21
C SER A 118 18.77 -12.73 -9.16
N GLU A 119 19.18 -13.60 -10.09
CA GLU A 119 18.82 -15.03 -10.02
C GLU A 119 19.28 -15.70 -8.71
N ALA A 120 20.39 -15.22 -8.14
CA ALA A 120 20.98 -15.77 -6.92
C ALA A 120 20.54 -15.07 -5.62
N VAL A 121 19.99 -13.84 -5.70
CA VAL A 121 19.69 -13.02 -4.51
C VAL A 121 18.32 -12.35 -4.64
N HIS A 122 17.48 -12.53 -3.63
CA HIS A 122 16.21 -11.82 -3.48
C HIS A 122 16.23 -10.96 -2.20
N ASN A 123 15.98 -9.67 -2.32
CA ASN A 123 15.95 -8.73 -1.21
C ASN A 123 14.51 -8.54 -0.72
N LEU A 124 14.35 -8.39 0.59
CA LEU A 124 13.08 -8.12 1.26
C LEU A 124 13.28 -7.01 2.30
N VAL A 125 12.44 -5.98 2.31
CA VAL A 125 12.55 -4.84 3.23
C VAL A 125 11.52 -4.92 4.34
N VAL A 126 11.92 -4.66 5.58
CA VAL A 126 11.03 -4.61 6.76
C VAL A 126 11.45 -3.48 7.70
N CYS A 127 10.57 -3.10 8.61
CA CYS A 127 10.92 -2.34 9.81
C CYS A 127 10.36 -3.07 11.04
N THR A 128 11.19 -3.86 11.70
CA THR A 128 10.74 -4.71 12.82
C THR A 128 10.23 -3.87 14.00
N LEU A 129 10.81 -2.68 14.21
CA LEU A 129 10.52 -1.82 15.36
C LEU A 129 9.25 -0.96 15.20
N CYS A 130 8.90 -0.56 13.97
CA CYS A 130 7.72 0.28 13.74
C CYS A 130 7.16 0.13 12.32
N SER A 131 7.51 1.05 11.42
CA SER A 131 6.97 1.16 10.07
C SER A 131 7.81 2.08 9.17
N CYS A 132 9.13 2.15 9.38
CA CYS A 132 10.04 2.92 8.54
C CYS A 132 9.90 2.51 7.08
N TYR A 133 9.73 3.49 6.19
CA TYR A 133 9.38 3.29 4.78
C TYR A 133 9.74 4.52 3.95
N PRO A 134 10.21 4.39 2.69
CA PRO A 134 10.55 5.52 1.83
C PRO A 134 9.30 6.22 1.26
N ARG A 135 8.56 6.94 2.10
CA ARG A 135 7.21 7.44 1.77
C ARG A 135 7.15 8.39 0.58
N ASN A 136 8.17 9.21 0.41
CA ASN A 136 8.22 10.14 -0.72
C ASN A 136 8.44 9.43 -2.06
N LEU A 137 8.97 8.20 -2.05
CA LEU A 137 9.25 7.42 -3.25
C LEU A 137 8.18 6.35 -3.52
N LEU A 138 7.70 5.69 -2.46
CA LEU A 138 6.83 4.51 -2.58
C LEU A 138 5.41 4.70 -2.03
N GLY A 139 5.05 5.93 -1.62
CA GLY A 139 3.76 6.22 -0.99
C GLY A 139 3.67 5.81 0.48
N LEU A 140 2.46 5.79 1.03
CA LEU A 140 2.24 5.28 2.40
C LEU A 140 2.50 3.76 2.44
N PRO A 141 3.12 3.23 3.52
CA PRO A 141 3.33 1.81 3.64
C PRO A 141 1.99 1.07 3.69
N PRO A 142 1.88 -0.11 3.05
CA PRO A 142 0.68 -0.94 3.15
C PRO A 142 0.33 -1.27 4.60
N ASP A 143 -0.95 -1.54 4.87
CA ASP A 143 -1.38 -1.91 6.23
C ASP A 143 -0.67 -3.15 6.75
N TRP A 144 -0.52 -4.18 5.90
CA TRP A 144 0.17 -5.41 6.26
C TRP A 144 1.63 -5.18 6.68
N TYR A 145 2.32 -4.18 6.11
CA TYR A 145 3.72 -3.87 6.42
C TYR A 145 3.89 -3.42 7.87
N LYS A 146 2.87 -2.74 8.42
CA LYS A 146 2.84 -2.24 9.80
C LYS A 146 2.47 -3.32 10.82
N THR A 147 1.93 -4.45 10.38
CA THR A 147 1.43 -5.51 11.27
C THR A 147 2.55 -6.25 11.97
N ARG A 148 2.26 -6.75 13.18
CA ARG A 148 3.17 -7.65 13.90
C ARG A 148 3.43 -8.94 13.12
N ALA A 149 2.42 -9.44 12.39
CA ALA A 149 2.54 -10.66 11.59
C ALA A 149 3.67 -10.55 10.58
N TYR A 150 3.70 -9.49 9.77
CA TYR A 150 4.79 -9.26 8.82
C TYR A 150 6.11 -8.97 9.54
N ARG A 151 6.12 -7.97 10.44
CA ARG A 151 7.33 -7.44 11.07
C ARG A 151 8.13 -8.47 11.85
N SER A 152 7.46 -9.38 12.56
CA SER A 152 8.14 -10.40 13.37
C SER A 152 8.62 -11.61 12.55
N ARG A 153 7.93 -11.93 11.45
CA ARG A 153 8.19 -13.13 10.66
C ARG A 153 9.15 -12.89 9.50
N ALA A 154 9.14 -11.70 8.89
CA ALA A 154 10.00 -11.38 7.75
C ALA A 154 11.49 -11.60 8.04
N VAL A 155 11.94 -11.35 9.28
CA VAL A 155 13.35 -11.55 9.69
C VAL A 155 13.67 -12.98 10.16
N ARG A 156 12.66 -13.82 10.39
CA ARG A 156 12.81 -15.17 10.97
C ARG A 156 12.55 -16.27 9.95
N GLU A 157 11.51 -16.13 9.16
CA GLU A 157 11.05 -17.10 8.18
C GLU A 157 10.65 -16.42 6.86
N PRO A 158 11.54 -15.63 6.24
CA PRO A 158 11.21 -14.81 5.07
C PRO A 158 10.60 -15.60 3.91
N ARG A 159 11.08 -16.82 3.66
CA ARG A 159 10.53 -17.68 2.59
C ARG A 159 9.08 -18.10 2.86
N ALA A 160 8.68 -18.30 4.12
CA ALA A 160 7.30 -18.62 4.44
C ALA A 160 6.39 -17.40 4.24
N VAL A 161 6.85 -16.23 4.67
CA VAL A 161 6.16 -14.95 4.42
C VAL A 161 6.00 -14.70 2.92
N LEU A 162 7.05 -14.88 2.12
CA LEU A 162 7.00 -14.69 0.67
C LEU A 162 5.97 -15.61 -0.01
N ARG A 163 5.86 -16.88 0.42
CA ARG A 163 4.84 -17.80 -0.10
C ARG A 163 3.41 -17.33 0.18
N GLU A 164 3.17 -16.65 1.30
CA GLU A 164 1.85 -16.05 1.60
C GLU A 164 1.50 -14.90 0.64
N PHE A 165 2.51 -14.21 0.09
CA PHE A 165 2.36 -13.24 -0.99
C PHE A 165 2.35 -13.88 -2.38
N GLY A 166 2.42 -15.21 -2.49
CA GLY A 166 2.47 -15.94 -3.76
C GLY A 166 3.84 -15.96 -4.43
N VAL A 167 4.91 -15.61 -3.72
CA VAL A 167 6.29 -15.67 -4.22
C VAL A 167 6.98 -16.94 -3.70
N ASP A 168 7.20 -17.90 -4.58
CA ASP A 168 8.00 -19.09 -4.29
C ASP A 168 9.37 -18.98 -4.98
N LEU A 169 10.44 -19.02 -4.18
CA LEU A 169 11.81 -18.83 -4.65
C LEU A 169 12.56 -20.17 -4.68
N PRO A 170 13.43 -20.40 -5.67
CA PRO A 170 14.33 -21.55 -5.68
C PRO A 170 15.08 -21.73 -4.34
N GLY A 171 15.35 -22.99 -3.99
CA GLY A 171 15.98 -23.35 -2.71
C GLY A 171 17.38 -22.78 -2.53
N ASP A 172 18.07 -22.51 -3.63
CA ASP A 172 19.42 -21.95 -3.72
C ASP A 172 19.45 -20.40 -3.77
N THR A 173 18.32 -19.72 -4.03
CA THR A 173 18.25 -18.26 -3.99
C THR A 173 18.47 -17.72 -2.57
N THR A 174 19.49 -16.89 -2.37
CA THR A 174 19.71 -16.24 -1.06
C THR A 174 18.66 -15.17 -0.81
N VAL A 175 17.93 -15.25 0.31
CA VAL A 175 17.02 -14.17 0.72
C VAL A 175 17.71 -13.23 1.70
N ARG A 176 17.88 -11.97 1.32
CA ARG A 176 18.47 -10.91 2.15
C ARG A 176 17.38 -10.01 2.69
N VAL A 177 17.22 -9.99 4.01
CA VAL A 177 16.22 -9.16 4.68
C VAL A 177 16.89 -7.90 5.21
N HIS A 178 16.39 -6.74 4.81
CA HIS A 178 16.88 -5.43 5.22
C HIS A 178 15.94 -4.82 6.25
N ASP A 179 16.40 -4.73 7.49
CA ASP A 179 15.61 -4.14 8.59
C ASP A 179 15.94 -2.65 8.76
N SER A 180 14.93 -1.81 8.54
CA SER A 180 15.01 -0.35 8.59
C SER A 180 15.04 0.15 10.03
N THR A 181 16.17 -0.06 10.70
CA THR A 181 16.40 0.25 12.13
C THR A 181 17.00 1.64 12.40
N ALA A 182 17.47 2.31 11.35
CA ALA A 182 18.09 3.65 11.42
C ALA A 182 17.46 4.59 10.38
N ASP A 183 18.18 5.64 9.98
CA ASP A 183 17.71 6.62 8.99
C ASP A 183 17.88 6.17 7.52
N MET A 184 18.43 4.96 7.32
CA MET A 184 18.48 4.31 6.01
C MET A 184 17.08 3.88 5.57
N ARG A 185 16.75 4.11 4.31
CA ARG A 185 15.53 3.57 3.69
C ARG A 185 15.92 2.75 2.48
N TYR A 186 15.28 1.60 2.32
CA TYR A 186 15.61 0.66 1.26
C TYR A 186 14.54 0.69 0.17
N VAL A 187 14.98 0.57 -1.08
CA VAL A 187 14.13 0.24 -2.22
C VAL A 187 14.73 -0.98 -2.93
N VAL A 188 13.91 -1.98 -3.20
CA VAL A 188 14.33 -3.13 -3.99
C VAL A 188 14.27 -2.75 -5.47
N ILE A 189 15.35 -3.02 -6.20
CA ILE A 189 15.37 -3.01 -7.66
C ILE A 189 15.11 -4.45 -8.10
N PRO A 190 13.85 -4.81 -8.45
CA PRO A 190 13.52 -6.17 -8.84
C PRO A 190 14.21 -6.54 -10.17
N ALA A 191 14.35 -7.84 -10.44
CA ALA A 191 14.85 -8.30 -11.72
C ALA A 191 13.87 -7.94 -12.85
N ARG A 192 14.39 -7.46 -13.99
CA ARG A 192 13.59 -7.14 -15.17
C ARG A 192 12.91 -8.42 -15.72
N PRO A 193 11.60 -8.42 -15.98
CA PRO A 193 10.92 -9.54 -16.62
C PRO A 193 11.48 -9.83 -18.02
N ARG A 194 11.61 -11.12 -18.35
CA ARG A 194 11.97 -11.57 -19.72
C ARG A 194 10.86 -11.20 -20.71
N GLY A 195 11.18 -11.04 -21.99
CA GLY A 195 10.19 -10.68 -23.01
C GLY A 195 9.84 -9.19 -23.05
N THR A 196 10.61 -8.36 -22.32
CA THR A 196 10.45 -6.90 -22.30
C THR A 196 11.54 -6.20 -23.09
N GLU A 197 12.31 -6.92 -23.90
CA GLU A 197 13.38 -6.37 -24.72
C GLU A 197 12.83 -5.28 -25.66
N GLY A 198 13.50 -4.14 -25.73
CA GLY A 198 13.06 -3.00 -26.56
C GLY A 198 11.88 -2.20 -26.02
N TRP A 199 11.27 -2.58 -24.88
CA TRP A 199 10.21 -1.79 -24.25
C TRP A 199 10.73 -0.41 -23.81
N SER A 200 9.87 0.59 -23.94
CA SER A 200 10.11 1.94 -23.42
C SER A 200 10.13 1.95 -21.88
N GLU A 201 10.74 2.99 -21.29
CA GLU A 201 10.72 3.18 -19.84
C GLU A 201 9.31 3.23 -19.26
N THR A 202 8.35 3.85 -19.96
CA THR A 202 6.96 3.94 -19.52
C THR A 202 6.29 2.57 -19.47
N GLU A 203 6.49 1.73 -20.48
CA GLU A 203 5.96 0.37 -20.52
C GLU A 203 6.59 -0.50 -19.43
N LEU A 204 7.90 -0.35 -19.21
CA LEU A 204 8.61 -1.04 -18.13
C LEU A 204 8.09 -0.61 -16.75
N ALA A 205 7.85 0.69 -16.53
CA ALA A 205 7.33 1.20 -15.26
C ALA A 205 5.95 0.62 -14.92
N ALA A 206 5.12 0.32 -15.92
CA ALA A 206 3.80 -0.29 -15.72
C ALA A 206 3.86 -1.73 -15.16
N LEU A 207 5.01 -2.42 -15.31
CA LEU A 207 5.26 -3.74 -14.74
C LEU A 207 5.70 -3.68 -13.27
N VAL A 208 6.29 -2.57 -12.84
CA VAL A 208 6.82 -2.42 -11.49
C VAL A 208 5.67 -2.22 -10.51
N THR A 209 5.62 -3.06 -9.48
CA THR A 209 4.61 -2.96 -8.43
C THR A 209 5.23 -2.45 -7.14
N ARG A 210 4.40 -1.90 -6.25
CA ARG A 210 4.82 -1.55 -4.89
C ARG A 210 5.45 -2.77 -4.20
N ASP A 211 4.81 -3.93 -4.31
CA ASP A 211 5.27 -5.15 -3.65
C ASP A 211 6.60 -5.64 -4.23
N SER A 212 6.86 -5.46 -5.53
CA SER A 212 8.19 -5.75 -6.10
C SER A 212 9.30 -4.82 -5.62
N MET A 213 8.95 -3.59 -5.24
CA MET A 213 9.90 -2.62 -4.67
C MET A 213 10.11 -2.77 -3.16
N ILE A 214 9.23 -3.50 -2.47
CA ILE A 214 9.42 -3.96 -1.08
C ILE A 214 10.15 -5.31 -1.05
N GLY A 215 10.00 -6.09 -2.11
CA GLY A 215 10.50 -7.46 -2.23
C GLY A 215 9.51 -8.52 -1.78
N THR A 216 8.24 -8.17 -1.51
CA THR A 216 7.17 -9.15 -1.22
C THR A 216 6.50 -9.69 -2.48
N GLY A 217 6.73 -9.06 -3.63
CA GLY A 217 6.20 -9.48 -4.93
C GLY A 217 7.28 -9.50 -6.01
N LEU A 218 6.89 -9.95 -7.19
CA LEU A 218 7.68 -9.81 -8.43
C LEU A 218 7.02 -8.75 -9.32
N PRO A 219 7.74 -8.14 -10.28
CA PRO A 219 7.12 -7.32 -11.30
C PRO A 219 6.10 -8.14 -12.09
N ARG A 220 5.09 -7.45 -12.65
CA ARG A 220 4.14 -8.09 -13.56
C ARG A 220 4.90 -8.67 -14.76
N GLN A 221 4.42 -9.79 -15.26
CA GLN A 221 4.89 -10.34 -16.53
C GLN A 221 4.15 -9.63 -17.68
N PRO A 222 4.81 -9.48 -18.85
CA PRO A 222 4.18 -8.92 -20.04
C PRO A 222 3.00 -9.76 -20.55
#